data_AF-A0A1F4DA04-F1
#
_entry.id   AF-A0A1F4DA04-F1
#
_cell.length_a   1.000
_cell.length_b   1.000
_cell.length_c   1.000
_cell.angle_alpha   90.00
_cell.angle_beta   90.00
_cell.angle_gamma   90.00
#
_symmetry.space_group_name_H-M   'P 1'
#
loop_
_entity.id
_entity.type
_entity.pdbx_description
1 polymer ?
#
loop_
_entity_poly.entity_id
_entity_poly.type
_entity_poly.pdbx_seq_one_letter_code
_entity_poly.pdbx_strand_id
1 'polypeptide(L)'
;MGSPERQFSPAPSNNNMPCNWTPAEIAAYLMDLARKGVRNVAGIDHGFSFPVGYFKRHRLKSWPQFLDNFIHYWPTDGDHVYVDFVRDGALARRGGPPPGARTGRATEFRLCERWTSSARSVFHFDVQGQVAKSTHAGIPWLKRIREAVGGRVHIRPFDGWTPAEGKAVIAEVYPSIFRNRYPREKRTTDQHDAYAVSRWLAESAARGVLGRYFDPPLTTSSPVRATSQWLRKIDDRE
;
A
#
# COMPACT_ATOMS: atom_id res chain seq x y z
N MET A 1 15.83 3.76 21.98
CA MET A 1 14.72 3.25 21.14
C MET A 1 15.11 1.86 20.62
N GLY A 2 14.36 0.82 21.00
CA GLY A 2 14.68 -0.57 20.62
C GLY A 2 14.65 -0.80 19.11
N SER A 3 15.39 -1.80 18.64
CA SER A 3 15.30 -2.25 17.24
C SER A 3 13.89 -2.77 16.93
N PRO A 4 13.33 -2.52 15.73
CA PRO A 4 12.06 -3.11 15.33
C PRO A 4 12.08 -4.63 15.51
N GLU A 5 11.03 -5.15 16.14
CA GLU A 5 10.84 -6.57 16.33
C GLU A 5 10.20 -7.20 15.08
N ARG A 6 10.72 -8.35 14.66
CA ARG A 6 10.16 -9.10 13.53
C ARG A 6 8.91 -9.85 13.98
N GLN A 7 7.82 -9.67 13.26
CA GLN A 7 6.59 -10.43 13.44
C GLN A 7 6.53 -11.61 12.45
N PHE A 8 5.95 -12.72 12.88
CA PHE A 8 5.79 -13.94 12.09
C PHE A 8 4.32 -14.18 11.76
N SER A 9 4.05 -14.78 10.60
CA SER A 9 2.68 -15.16 10.25
C SER A 9 2.14 -16.14 11.31
N PRO A 10 0.86 -15.99 11.69
CA PRO A 10 0.23 -16.87 12.69
C PRO A 10 -0.04 -18.28 12.16
N ALA A 11 0.01 -18.51 10.84
CA ALA A 11 -0.25 -19.82 10.26
C ALA A 11 0.94 -20.77 10.48
N PRO A 12 0.70 -22.03 10.91
CA PRO A 12 1.77 -23.02 10.97
C PRO A 12 2.25 -23.36 9.56
N SER A 13 3.56 -23.46 9.36
CA SER A 13 4.10 -24.10 8.17
C SER A 13 4.11 -25.61 8.37
N ASN A 14 3.77 -26.35 7.31
CA ASN A 14 3.82 -27.81 7.30
C ASN A 14 5.21 -28.38 7.66
N ASN A 15 6.28 -27.57 7.57
CA ASN A 15 7.66 -28.00 7.82
C ASN A 15 8.35 -27.21 8.95
N ASN A 16 7.61 -26.62 9.90
CA ASN A 16 8.18 -25.80 10.99
C ASN A 16 9.01 -24.58 10.54
N MET A 17 8.95 -24.18 9.27
CA MET A 17 9.56 -22.94 8.76
C MET A 17 8.62 -21.75 8.92
N PRO A 18 9.09 -20.52 9.10
CA PRO A 18 8.19 -19.35 9.01
C PRO A 18 7.50 -19.31 7.64
N CYS A 19 6.17 -19.31 7.61
CA CYS A 19 5.42 -19.05 6.38
C CYS A 19 5.43 -17.55 6.07
N ASN A 20 5.31 -17.22 4.79
CA ASN A 20 5.19 -15.83 4.36
C ASN A 20 3.82 -15.29 4.74
N TRP A 21 3.78 -14.04 5.19
CA TRP A 21 2.53 -13.34 5.45
C TRP A 21 1.67 -13.26 4.20
N THR A 22 0.39 -13.59 4.33
CA THR A 22 -0.62 -13.31 3.32
C THR A 22 -1.22 -11.90 3.51
N PRO A 23 -1.77 -11.26 2.46
CA PRO A 23 -2.51 -10.02 2.61
C PRO A 23 -3.67 -10.12 3.62
N ALA A 24 -4.33 -11.28 3.68
CA ALA A 24 -5.40 -11.57 4.64
C ALA A 24 -4.90 -11.53 6.09
N GLU A 25 -3.76 -12.16 6.37
CA GLU A 25 -3.14 -12.17 7.69
C GLU A 25 -2.67 -10.78 8.11
N ILE A 26 -2.06 -10.02 7.19
CA ILE A 26 -1.65 -8.63 7.46
C ILE A 26 -2.88 -7.80 7.81
N ALA A 27 -3.97 -7.92 7.03
CA ALA A 27 -5.20 -7.20 7.31
C ALA A 27 -5.82 -7.59 8.65
N ALA A 28 -5.88 -8.89 8.96
CA ALA A 28 -6.37 -9.39 10.24
C ALA A 28 -5.57 -8.84 11.42
N TYR A 29 -4.24 -8.86 11.32
CA TYR A 29 -3.34 -8.31 12.33
C TYR A 29 -3.56 -6.81 12.54
N LEU A 30 -3.62 -6.01 11.47
CA LEU A 30 -3.88 -4.57 11.57
C LEU A 30 -5.26 -4.25 12.15
N MET A 31 -6.29 -5.04 11.79
CA MET A 31 -7.62 -4.89 12.37
C MET A 31 -7.64 -5.23 13.87
N ASP A 32 -6.93 -6.27 14.29
CA ASP A 32 -6.81 -6.65 15.70
C ASP A 32 -6.11 -5.55 16.52
N LEU A 33 -4.97 -5.03 16.04
CA LEU A 33 -4.29 -3.90 16.67
C LEU A 33 -5.22 -2.68 16.80
N ALA A 34 -5.98 -2.36 15.74
CA ALA A 34 -6.92 -1.25 15.77
C ALA A 34 -8.06 -1.48 16.78
N ARG A 35 -8.63 -2.69 16.86
CA ARG A 35 -9.68 -3.04 17.83
C ARG A 35 -9.19 -2.94 19.27
N LYS A 36 -7.92 -3.30 19.53
CA LYS A 36 -7.26 -3.16 20.83
C LYS A 36 -6.89 -1.72 21.17
N GLY A 37 -7.13 -0.75 20.27
CA GLY A 37 -6.79 0.65 20.49
C GLY A 37 -5.29 0.95 20.42
N VAL A 38 -4.49 0.05 19.83
CA VAL A 38 -3.04 0.23 19.72
C VAL A 38 -2.76 1.31 18.67
N ARG A 39 -2.25 2.46 19.13
CA ARG A 39 -1.80 3.54 18.22
C ARG A 39 -0.53 3.10 17.51
N ASN A 40 -0.59 2.98 16.20
CA ASN A 40 0.53 2.56 15.36
C ASN A 40 0.51 3.27 13.99
N VAL A 41 1.64 3.19 13.29
CA VAL A 41 1.75 3.59 11.88
C VAL A 41 2.26 2.38 11.10
N ALA A 42 1.45 1.87 10.18
CA ALA A 42 1.76 0.76 9.30
C ALA A 42 2.11 1.28 7.90
N GLY A 43 3.31 0.94 7.45
CA GLY A 43 3.75 1.19 6.09
C GLY A 43 3.60 -0.06 5.23
N ILE A 44 2.87 0.02 4.11
CA ILE A 44 2.64 -1.12 3.22
C ILE A 44 3.24 -0.88 1.83
N ASP A 45 4.07 -1.82 1.37
CA ASP A 45 4.79 -1.75 0.09
C ASP A 45 3.97 -2.28 -1.10
N HIS A 46 2.90 -1.56 -1.44
CA HIS A 46 2.19 -1.69 -2.72
C HIS A 46 1.46 -0.39 -3.05
N GLY A 47 1.01 -0.19 -4.29
CA GLY A 47 0.31 1.04 -4.69
C GLY A 47 -1.11 1.13 -4.10
N PHE A 48 -1.50 2.27 -3.54
CA PHE A 48 -2.87 2.45 -3.01
C PHE A 48 -3.81 3.15 -4.01
N SER A 49 -3.31 3.53 -5.18
CA SER A 49 -4.08 4.26 -6.18
C SER A 49 -3.61 3.93 -7.60
N PHE A 50 -4.31 4.49 -8.59
CA PHE A 50 -4.11 4.23 -10.01
C PHE A 50 -3.87 5.55 -10.77
N PRO A 51 -3.31 5.51 -11.99
CA PRO A 51 -3.08 6.71 -12.80
C PRO A 51 -4.36 7.50 -13.08
N VAL A 52 -4.25 8.83 -13.21
CA VAL A 52 -5.41 9.71 -13.50
C VAL A 52 -6.20 9.27 -14.75
N GLY A 53 -5.49 8.76 -15.76
CA GLY A 53 -6.10 8.22 -16.97
C GLY A 53 -7.05 7.05 -16.71
N TYR A 54 -6.78 6.22 -15.71
CA TYR A 54 -7.66 5.14 -15.27
C TYR A 54 -8.97 5.69 -14.72
N PHE A 55 -8.90 6.67 -13.81
CA PHE A 55 -10.09 7.32 -13.23
C PHE A 55 -10.96 7.97 -14.31
N LYS A 56 -10.35 8.70 -15.25
CA LYS A 56 -11.04 9.34 -16.37
C LYS A 56 -11.73 8.32 -17.29
N ARG A 57 -10.99 7.29 -17.72
CA ARG A 57 -11.49 6.22 -18.61
C ARG A 57 -12.70 5.50 -18.01
N HIS A 58 -12.72 5.40 -16.69
CA HIS A 58 -13.72 4.65 -15.94
C HIS A 58 -14.75 5.51 -15.23
N ARG A 59 -14.70 6.84 -15.45
CA ARG A 59 -15.62 7.83 -14.87
C ARG A 59 -15.70 7.76 -13.34
N LEU A 60 -14.59 7.42 -12.68
CA LEU A 60 -14.48 7.32 -11.23
C LEU A 60 -14.19 8.71 -10.65
N LYS A 61 -15.08 9.22 -9.79
CA LYS A 61 -15.03 10.60 -9.27
C LYS A 61 -14.59 10.70 -7.82
N SER A 62 -14.52 9.59 -7.09
CA SER A 62 -14.18 9.57 -5.67
C SER A 62 -13.45 8.29 -5.27
N TRP A 63 -12.80 8.30 -4.09
CA TRP A 63 -12.16 7.11 -3.53
C TRP A 63 -13.14 5.96 -3.26
N PRO A 64 -14.34 6.18 -2.68
CA PRO A 64 -15.33 5.11 -2.53
C PRO A 64 -15.71 4.48 -3.87
N GLN A 65 -16.02 5.30 -4.89
CA GLN A 65 -16.34 4.80 -6.23
C GLN A 65 -15.18 3.99 -6.83
N PHE A 66 -13.94 4.42 -6.61
CA PHE A 66 -12.77 3.67 -7.05
C PHE A 66 -12.66 2.32 -6.36
N LEU A 67 -12.79 2.26 -5.03
CA LEU A 67 -12.65 1.01 -4.28
C LEU A 67 -13.78 0.01 -4.63
N ASP A 68 -15.03 0.47 -4.65
CA ASP A 68 -16.18 -0.38 -5.00
C ASP A 68 -16.05 -0.92 -6.42
N ASN A 69 -15.68 -0.04 -7.37
CA ASN A 69 -15.44 -0.45 -8.74
C ASN A 69 -14.27 -1.43 -8.85
N PHE A 70 -13.15 -1.14 -8.19
CA PHE A 70 -11.94 -1.94 -8.30
C PHE A 70 -12.16 -3.36 -7.78
N ILE A 71 -12.74 -3.53 -6.58
CA ILE A 71 -12.97 -4.85 -5.97
C ILE A 71 -13.97 -5.67 -6.79
N HIS A 72 -14.96 -5.03 -7.41
CA HIS A 72 -15.88 -5.74 -8.30
C HIS A 72 -15.14 -6.47 -9.43
N TYR A 73 -14.07 -5.89 -9.99
CA TYR A 73 -13.29 -6.53 -11.07
C TYR A 73 -12.05 -7.29 -10.57
N TRP A 74 -11.56 -6.97 -9.37
CA TRP A 74 -10.41 -7.59 -8.72
C TRP A 74 -10.77 -8.05 -7.30
N PRO A 75 -11.62 -9.09 -7.15
CA PRO A 75 -12.10 -9.56 -5.85
C PRO A 75 -11.06 -10.44 -5.13
N THR A 76 -9.81 -9.99 -5.05
CA THR A 76 -8.69 -10.76 -4.49
C THR A 76 -8.65 -10.77 -2.96
N ASP A 77 -9.65 -10.19 -2.32
CA ASP A 77 -9.98 -10.41 -0.91
C ASP A 77 -10.87 -11.65 -0.71
N GLY A 78 -11.35 -12.27 -1.79
CA GLY A 78 -12.10 -13.53 -1.76
C GLY A 78 -11.23 -14.75 -1.49
N ASP A 79 -11.86 -15.81 -0.99
CA ASP A 79 -11.18 -17.07 -0.68
C ASP A 79 -10.63 -17.70 -1.96
N HIS A 80 -9.35 -18.07 -1.93
CA HIS A 80 -8.62 -18.67 -3.05
C HIS A 80 -8.66 -17.87 -4.36
N VAL A 81 -8.77 -16.53 -4.28
CA VAL A 81 -8.70 -15.64 -5.44
C VAL A 81 -7.31 -15.02 -5.55
N TYR A 82 -6.56 -15.41 -6.58
CA TYR A 82 -5.24 -14.86 -6.88
C TYR A 82 -5.31 -13.89 -8.05
N VAL A 83 -4.40 -12.90 -8.06
CA VAL A 83 -4.25 -11.93 -9.15
C VAL A 83 -4.15 -12.63 -10.51
N ASP A 84 -3.38 -13.71 -10.59
CA ASP A 84 -3.20 -14.42 -11.85
C ASP A 84 -4.49 -15.12 -12.32
N PHE A 85 -5.33 -15.61 -11.41
CA PHE A 85 -6.64 -16.20 -11.77
C PHE A 85 -7.62 -15.17 -12.35
N VAL A 86 -7.51 -13.90 -11.93
CA VAL A 86 -8.29 -12.80 -12.54
C VAL A 86 -7.74 -12.50 -13.93
N ARG A 87 -6.42 -12.47 -14.09
CA ARG A 87 -5.73 -12.10 -15.34
C ARG A 87 -5.88 -13.14 -16.44
N ASP A 88 -5.76 -14.42 -16.11
CA ASP A 88 -5.82 -15.54 -17.07
C ASP A 88 -7.26 -16.01 -17.37
N GLY A 89 -8.25 -15.39 -16.73
CA GLY A 89 -9.67 -15.70 -16.88
C GLY A 89 -10.11 -16.98 -16.17
N ALA A 90 -9.28 -17.60 -15.32
CA ALA A 90 -9.68 -18.75 -14.50
C ALA A 90 -10.82 -18.39 -13.56
N LEU A 91 -10.82 -17.18 -13.01
CA LEU A 91 -11.93 -16.69 -12.18
C LEU A 91 -13.19 -16.44 -13.03
N ALA A 92 -13.05 -15.90 -14.25
CA ALA A 92 -14.17 -15.68 -15.17
C ALA A 92 -14.88 -17.00 -15.52
N ARG A 93 -14.13 -18.09 -15.73
CA ARG A 93 -14.67 -19.45 -15.95
C ARG A 93 -15.50 -19.97 -14.76
N ARG A 94 -15.34 -19.37 -13.56
CA ARG A 94 -16.09 -19.69 -12.34
C ARG A 94 -17.18 -18.65 -12.03
N GLY A 95 -17.56 -17.82 -13.01
CA GLY A 95 -18.59 -16.79 -12.87
C GLY A 95 -18.09 -15.44 -12.34
N GLY A 96 -16.77 -15.24 -12.25
CA GLY A 96 -16.18 -13.96 -11.88
C GLY A 96 -16.04 -12.95 -13.03
N PRO A 97 -15.36 -11.82 -12.79
CA PRO A 97 -15.20 -10.76 -13.77
C PRO A 97 -14.39 -11.19 -15.00
N PRO A 98 -14.63 -10.60 -16.18
CA PRO A 98 -13.88 -10.94 -17.38
C PRO A 98 -12.40 -10.54 -17.26
N PRO A 99 -11.47 -11.33 -17.82
CA PRO A 99 -10.04 -11.01 -17.78
C PRO A 99 -9.75 -9.71 -18.53
N GLY A 100 -8.71 -8.99 -18.10
CA GLY A 100 -8.30 -7.71 -18.69
C GLY A 100 -9.21 -6.52 -18.36
N ALA A 101 -10.37 -6.74 -17.73
CA ALA A 101 -11.17 -5.65 -17.20
C ALA A 101 -10.39 -4.87 -16.13
N ARG A 102 -10.57 -3.54 -16.11
CA ARG A 102 -9.88 -2.63 -15.18
C ARG A 102 -8.36 -2.78 -15.18
N THR A 103 -7.78 -3.19 -16.31
CA THR A 103 -6.33 -3.22 -16.54
C THR A 103 -5.93 -2.06 -17.45
N GLY A 104 -4.83 -1.38 -17.11
CA GLY A 104 -4.21 -0.33 -17.91
C GLY A 104 -2.93 -0.80 -18.59
N ARG A 105 -2.22 0.12 -19.25
CA ARG A 105 -0.92 -0.19 -19.89
C ARG A 105 0.22 -0.03 -18.89
N ALA A 106 1.29 -0.82 -19.07
CA ALA A 106 2.51 -0.71 -18.26
C ALA A 106 3.23 0.66 -18.34
N THR A 107 2.85 1.50 -19.31
CA THR A 107 3.32 2.89 -19.49
C THR A 107 2.44 3.93 -18.79
N GLU A 108 1.36 3.51 -18.14
CA GLU A 108 0.49 4.41 -17.38
C GLU A 108 1.01 4.57 -15.96
N PHE A 109 1.56 5.76 -15.69
CA PHE A 109 2.12 6.12 -14.39
C PHE A 109 1.22 7.09 -13.65
N ARG A 110 1.15 6.88 -12.33
CA ARG A 110 0.61 7.83 -11.40
C ARG A 110 1.44 9.11 -11.39
N LEU A 111 0.86 10.22 -10.94
CA LEU A 111 1.54 11.51 -11.04
C LEU A 111 2.88 11.54 -10.27
N CYS A 112 2.97 10.87 -9.11
CA CYS A 112 4.26 10.76 -8.39
C CYS A 112 5.28 9.87 -9.09
N GLU A 113 4.82 8.87 -9.84
CA GLU A 113 5.70 7.88 -10.47
C GLU A 113 6.42 8.48 -11.68
N ARG A 114 5.83 9.50 -12.33
CA ARG A 114 6.43 10.17 -13.49
C ARG A 114 7.75 10.87 -13.19
N TRP A 115 8.01 11.19 -11.92
CA TRP A 115 9.20 11.92 -11.47
C TRP A 115 10.27 10.99 -10.87
N THR A 116 10.06 9.67 -10.95
CA THR A 116 11.00 8.67 -10.42
C THR A 116 11.33 7.65 -11.51
N SER A 117 12.56 7.67 -12.01
CA SER A 117 13.00 6.79 -13.12
C SER A 117 12.92 5.29 -12.79
N SER A 118 12.95 4.92 -11.51
CA SER A 118 12.81 3.53 -11.06
C SER A 118 11.36 3.10 -10.80
N ALA A 119 10.38 4.00 -10.94
CA ALA A 119 8.99 3.66 -10.68
C ALA A 119 8.48 2.64 -11.69
N ARG A 120 7.73 1.65 -11.20
CA ARG A 120 7.02 0.68 -12.02
C ARG A 120 5.54 0.97 -11.94
N SER A 121 4.88 0.98 -13.10
CA SER A 121 3.43 1.15 -13.16
C SER A 121 2.75 0.03 -12.38
N VAL A 122 1.63 0.37 -11.73
CA VAL A 122 0.70 -0.60 -11.12
C VAL A 122 0.14 -1.61 -12.14
N PHE A 123 0.32 -1.38 -13.44
CA PHE A 123 -0.08 -2.30 -14.52
C PHE A 123 1.09 -3.07 -15.14
N HIS A 124 2.31 -2.93 -14.62
CA HIS A 124 3.48 -3.64 -15.13
C HIS A 124 3.63 -5.00 -14.40
N PHE A 125 2.93 -6.01 -14.92
CA PHE A 125 2.97 -7.37 -14.41
C PHE A 125 4.16 -8.17 -14.98
N ASP A 126 4.50 -9.25 -14.28
CA ASP A 126 5.43 -10.32 -14.67
C ASP A 126 6.86 -9.83 -14.96
N VAL A 127 7.29 -8.81 -14.21
CA VAL A 127 8.67 -8.31 -14.20
C VAL A 127 9.26 -8.35 -12.80
N GLN A 128 10.59 -8.44 -12.71
CA GLN A 128 11.31 -8.36 -11.44
C GLN A 128 11.06 -7.00 -10.77
N GLY A 129 10.74 -7.01 -9.47
CA GLY A 129 10.40 -5.78 -8.73
C GLY A 129 9.02 -5.20 -9.05
N GLN A 130 8.09 -6.03 -9.55
CA GLN A 130 6.72 -5.61 -9.86
C GLN A 130 5.94 -5.16 -8.61
N VAL A 131 5.24 -4.03 -8.76
CA VAL A 131 4.26 -3.51 -7.77
C VAL A 131 2.84 -3.94 -8.15
N ALA A 132 2.63 -4.40 -9.39
CA ALA A 132 1.32 -4.68 -9.94
C ALA A 132 0.58 -5.78 -9.16
N LYS A 133 1.21 -6.95 -8.95
CA LYS A 133 0.55 -8.06 -8.22
C LYS A 133 0.23 -7.69 -6.77
N SER A 134 1.16 -7.07 -6.04
CA SER A 134 0.92 -6.66 -4.65
C SER A 134 -0.16 -5.58 -4.54
N THR A 135 -0.21 -4.64 -5.50
CA THR A 135 -1.26 -3.60 -5.58
C THR A 135 -2.63 -4.23 -5.78
N HIS A 136 -2.75 -5.11 -6.78
CA HIS A 136 -4.03 -5.72 -7.12
C HIS A 136 -4.50 -6.68 -6.04
N ALA A 137 -3.57 -7.40 -5.39
CA ALA A 137 -3.87 -8.22 -4.23
C ALA A 137 -4.24 -7.40 -2.99
N GLY A 138 -3.60 -6.23 -2.78
CA GLY A 138 -3.62 -5.50 -1.51
C GLY A 138 -4.76 -4.49 -1.35
N ILE A 139 -5.14 -3.76 -2.41
CA ILE A 139 -6.20 -2.74 -2.32
C ILE A 139 -7.54 -3.30 -1.78
N PRO A 140 -8.00 -4.50 -2.19
CA PRO A 140 -9.24 -5.07 -1.65
C PRO A 140 -9.21 -5.25 -0.13
N TRP A 141 -8.05 -5.63 0.43
CA TRP A 141 -7.86 -5.72 1.87
C TRP A 141 -7.85 -4.36 2.57
N LEU A 142 -7.35 -3.30 1.94
CA LEU A 142 -7.44 -1.95 2.49
C LEU A 142 -8.89 -1.50 2.65
N LYS A 143 -9.77 -1.80 1.68
CA LYS A 143 -11.21 -1.54 1.82
C LYS A 143 -11.81 -2.37 2.95
N ARG A 144 -11.48 -3.66 3.07
CA ARG A 144 -11.96 -4.48 4.19
C ARG A 144 -11.58 -3.90 5.55
N ILE A 145 -10.33 -3.46 5.72
CA ILE A 145 -9.89 -2.81 6.95
C ILE A 145 -10.71 -1.53 7.20
N ARG A 146 -10.91 -0.70 6.15
CA ARG A 146 -11.67 0.56 6.25
C ARG A 146 -13.12 0.32 6.66
N GLU A 147 -13.76 -0.71 6.13
CA GLU A 147 -15.14 -1.07 6.49
C GLU A 147 -15.24 -1.65 7.90
N ALA A 148 -14.29 -2.49 8.30
CA ALA A 148 -14.31 -3.15 9.61
C ALA A 148 -13.93 -2.23 10.78
N VAL A 149 -12.96 -1.33 10.58
CA VAL A 149 -12.35 -0.53 11.66
C VAL A 149 -12.05 0.92 11.26
N GLY A 150 -12.68 1.49 10.23
CA GLY A 150 -12.44 2.86 9.74
C GLY A 150 -12.65 3.97 10.78
N GLY A 151 -13.43 3.73 11.83
CA GLY A 151 -13.52 4.62 12.99
C GLY A 151 -12.21 4.74 13.78
N ARG A 152 -11.32 3.75 13.70
CA ARG A 152 -10.07 3.62 14.47
C ARG A 152 -8.80 3.74 13.63
N VAL A 153 -8.92 3.66 12.30
CA VAL A 153 -7.80 3.79 11.38
C VAL A 153 -7.98 4.96 10.41
N HIS A 154 -6.87 5.51 9.94
CA HIS A 154 -6.79 6.46 8.84
C HIS A 154 -5.94 5.83 7.73
N ILE A 155 -6.53 5.62 6.55
CA ILE A 155 -5.86 5.01 5.40
C ILE A 155 -5.60 6.09 4.34
N ARG A 156 -4.34 6.45 4.16
CA ARG A 156 -3.90 7.40 3.12
C ARG A 156 -3.78 6.66 1.79
N PRO A 157 -4.41 7.11 0.69
CA PRO A 157 -5.03 8.43 0.48
C PRO A 157 -6.54 8.51 0.71
N PHE A 158 -7.22 7.41 1.01
CA PHE A 158 -8.68 7.32 1.01
C PHE A 158 -9.38 8.24 2.01
N ASP A 159 -8.74 8.48 3.16
CA ASP A 159 -9.32 9.25 4.27
C ASP A 159 -8.78 10.70 4.36
N GLY A 160 -8.12 11.18 3.30
CA GLY A 160 -7.59 12.55 3.23
C GLY A 160 -6.13 12.68 3.64
N TRP A 161 -5.70 13.91 3.97
CA TRP A 161 -4.30 14.25 4.26
C TRP A 161 -3.95 14.07 5.73
N THR A 162 -4.77 14.63 6.61
CA THR A 162 -4.49 14.73 8.05
C THR A 162 -5.19 13.59 8.80
N PRO A 163 -4.44 12.66 9.43
CA PRO A 163 -5.02 11.68 10.33
C PRO A 163 -5.68 12.37 11.52
N ALA A 164 -6.90 11.95 11.84
CA ALA A 164 -7.55 12.38 13.08
C ALA A 164 -6.78 11.84 14.30
N GLU A 165 -6.82 12.57 15.41
CA GLU A 165 -6.14 12.17 16.64
C GLU A 165 -6.62 10.80 17.14
N GLY A 166 -5.71 10.05 17.77
CA GLY A 166 -6.01 8.73 18.34
C GLY A 166 -6.12 7.59 17.33
N LYS A 167 -6.23 7.87 16.02
CA LYS A 167 -6.28 6.82 14.99
C LYS A 167 -4.92 6.19 14.72
N ALA A 168 -4.91 4.89 14.45
CA ALA A 168 -3.78 4.25 13.78
C ALA A 168 -3.73 4.70 12.31
N VAL A 169 -2.54 4.71 11.71
CA VAL A 169 -2.36 5.14 10.32
C VAL A 169 -1.88 3.99 9.47
N ILE A 170 -2.51 3.80 8.32
CA ILE A 170 -2.03 2.90 7.26
C ILE A 170 -1.68 3.77 6.06
N ALA A 171 -0.46 3.65 5.58
CA ALA A 171 0.03 4.40 4.44
C ALA A 171 0.80 3.48 3.50
N GLU A 172 0.75 3.83 2.21
CA GLU A 172 1.73 3.37 1.23
C GLU A 172 3.15 3.64 1.84
N VAL A 173 4.12 2.70 1.74
CA VAL A 173 5.59 2.96 1.85
C VAL A 173 6.39 2.48 0.62
N TYR A 174 7.48 3.16 0.29
CA TYR A 174 8.41 2.74 -0.77
C TYR A 174 9.79 2.44 -0.14
N PRO A 175 10.07 1.17 0.21
CA PRO A 175 11.21 0.82 1.07
C PRO A 175 12.58 1.24 0.55
N SER A 176 12.75 1.30 -0.77
CA SER A 176 13.99 1.73 -1.43
C SER A 176 14.51 3.09 -0.95
N ILE A 177 13.64 3.97 -0.44
CA ILE A 177 14.03 5.30 0.10
C ILE A 177 14.79 5.17 1.43
N PHE A 178 14.51 4.12 2.19
CA PHE A 178 15.02 3.96 3.56
C PHE A 178 16.12 2.91 3.68
N ARG A 179 16.16 1.92 2.77
CA ARG A 179 17.08 0.77 2.88
C ARG A 179 18.53 1.17 3.16
N ASN A 180 19.07 2.11 2.40
CA ASN A 180 20.48 2.50 2.50
C ASN A 180 20.79 3.39 3.73
N ARG A 181 19.78 3.75 4.54
CA ARG A 181 19.98 4.52 5.78
C ARG A 181 20.44 3.66 6.95
N TYR A 182 20.29 2.34 6.86
CA TYR A 182 20.58 1.41 7.95
C TYR A 182 21.46 0.26 7.44
N PRO A 183 22.34 -0.30 8.29
CA PRO A 183 23.12 -1.48 7.90
C PRO A 183 22.19 -2.66 7.61
N ARG A 184 22.54 -3.47 6.60
CA ARG A 184 21.75 -4.66 6.22
C ARG A 184 21.96 -5.86 7.15
N GLU A 185 23.18 -6.02 7.67
CA GLU A 185 23.58 -7.17 8.49
C GLU A 185 23.21 -8.50 7.78
N LYS A 186 22.63 -9.46 8.51
CA LYS A 186 22.24 -10.78 8.00
C LYS A 186 20.83 -10.82 7.39
N ARG A 187 20.15 -9.68 7.22
CA ARG A 187 18.77 -9.64 6.71
C ARG A 187 18.72 -9.90 5.20
N THR A 188 17.74 -10.70 4.78
CA THR A 188 17.34 -10.80 3.37
C THR A 188 16.85 -9.44 2.86
N THR A 189 16.67 -9.28 1.55
CA THR A 189 16.22 -8.01 0.96
C THR A 189 14.88 -7.57 1.53
N ASP A 190 13.88 -8.45 1.55
CA ASP A 190 12.53 -8.15 2.04
C ASP A 190 12.52 -7.85 3.55
N GLN A 191 13.30 -8.61 4.34
CA GLN A 191 13.47 -8.34 5.76
C GLN A 191 14.14 -6.99 6.02
N HIS A 192 15.10 -6.61 5.19
CA HIS A 192 15.81 -5.34 5.31
C HIS A 192 14.90 -4.17 4.95
N ASP A 193 14.11 -4.29 3.89
CA ASP A 193 13.12 -3.29 3.47
C ASP A 193 12.05 -3.07 4.57
N ALA A 194 11.48 -4.13 5.13
CA ALA A 194 10.54 -4.04 6.25
C ALA A 194 11.17 -3.44 7.51
N TYR A 195 12.41 -3.83 7.84
CA TYR A 195 13.16 -3.27 8.97
C TYR A 195 13.41 -1.77 8.78
N ALA A 196 13.91 -1.36 7.60
CA ALA A 196 14.30 0.02 7.34
C ALA A 196 13.10 0.96 7.40
N VAL A 197 11.96 0.54 6.83
CA VAL A 197 10.69 1.28 6.96
C VAL A 197 10.28 1.39 8.42
N SER A 198 10.22 0.26 9.14
CA SER A 198 9.75 0.23 10.53
C SER A 198 10.62 1.08 11.44
N ARG A 199 11.95 1.01 11.24
CA ARG A 199 12.93 1.79 11.99
C ARG A 199 12.78 3.29 11.70
N TRP A 200 12.65 3.66 10.43
CA TRP A 200 12.49 5.05 10.03
C TRP A 200 11.18 5.65 10.56
N LEU A 201 10.07 4.89 10.51
CA LEU A 201 8.79 5.32 11.06
C LEU A 201 8.87 5.52 12.57
N ALA A 202 9.49 4.59 13.30
CA ALA A 202 9.65 4.70 14.75
C ALA A 202 10.51 5.92 15.14
N GLU A 203 11.65 6.11 14.47
CA GLU A 203 12.53 7.26 14.71
C GLU A 203 11.84 8.59 14.36
N SER A 204 11.08 8.62 13.27
CA SER A 204 10.35 9.81 12.84
C SER A 204 9.17 10.15 13.77
N ALA A 205 8.47 9.13 14.26
CA ALA A 205 7.40 9.29 15.25
C ALA A 205 7.96 9.91 16.54
N ALA A 206 9.07 9.38 17.04
CA ALA A 206 9.66 9.84 18.27
C ALA A 206 10.26 11.25 18.19
N ARG A 207 10.74 11.65 17.01
CA ARG A 207 11.17 13.03 16.75
C ARG A 207 10.00 14.00 16.53
N GLY A 208 8.76 13.50 16.49
CA GLY A 208 7.57 14.32 16.22
C GLY A 208 7.49 14.88 14.80
N VAL A 209 8.21 14.29 13.83
CA VAL A 209 8.29 14.85 12.46
C VAL A 209 7.31 14.23 11.48
N LEU A 210 6.58 13.18 11.86
CA LEU A 210 5.59 12.52 11.00
C LEU A 210 4.48 13.46 10.51
N GLY A 211 4.09 14.48 11.29
CA GLY A 211 3.05 15.44 10.89
C GLY A 211 3.38 16.16 9.57
N ARG A 212 4.66 16.51 9.35
CA ARG A 212 5.13 17.21 8.14
C ARG A 212 4.98 16.39 6.86
N TYR A 213 4.91 15.08 7.03
CA TYR A 213 4.75 14.14 5.94
C TYR A 213 3.25 14.06 5.55
N PHE A 214 2.33 14.15 6.52
CA PHE A 214 0.89 14.17 6.25
C PHE A 214 0.37 15.48 5.65
N ASP A 215 1.09 16.59 5.81
CA ASP A 215 0.78 17.88 5.18
C ASP A 215 2.00 18.46 4.45
N PRO A 216 2.34 17.92 3.26
CA PRO A 216 3.45 18.48 2.48
C PRO A 216 3.05 19.86 1.94
N PRO A 217 3.98 20.83 1.88
CA PRO A 217 3.73 22.17 1.38
C PRO A 217 3.58 22.17 -0.15
N LEU A 218 2.48 21.62 -0.63
CA LEU A 218 2.08 21.64 -2.03
C LEU A 218 1.25 22.89 -2.27
N THR A 219 1.67 23.73 -3.23
CA THR A 219 0.89 24.90 -3.66
C THR A 219 -0.48 24.45 -4.19
N THR A 220 -1.51 25.24 -3.89
CA THR A 220 -2.92 24.98 -4.21
C THR A 220 -3.21 24.81 -5.71
N SER A 221 -2.35 25.35 -6.58
CA SER A 221 -2.44 25.25 -8.04
C SER A 221 -1.76 24.02 -8.63
N SER A 222 -1.06 23.22 -7.83
CA SER A 222 -0.36 22.05 -8.35
C SER A 222 -1.35 20.90 -8.59
N PRO A 223 -1.39 20.30 -9.79
CA PRO A 223 -2.08 19.03 -10.05
C PRO A 223 -1.67 17.93 -9.04
N VAL A 224 -0.56 18.13 -8.33
CA VAL A 224 -0.05 17.24 -7.31
C VAL A 224 -0.98 17.13 -6.09
N ARG A 225 -1.62 18.22 -5.67
CA ARG A 225 -2.54 18.23 -4.51
C ARG A 225 -3.89 17.57 -4.83
N ALA A 226 -4.30 17.61 -6.10
CA ALA A 226 -5.49 16.96 -6.62
C ALA A 226 -5.26 15.48 -7.02
N THR A 227 -4.01 15.05 -7.25
CA THR A 227 -3.73 13.76 -7.91
C THR A 227 -2.49 12.95 -7.48
N SER A 228 -1.76 13.28 -6.40
CA SER A 228 -0.58 12.49 -5.95
C SER A 228 -0.32 12.60 -4.44
N GLN A 229 -0.13 11.52 -3.69
CA GLN A 229 0.96 10.52 -3.70
C GLN A 229 2.29 11.05 -3.09
N TRP A 230 2.60 10.46 -1.92
CA TRP A 230 3.88 10.38 -1.19
C TRP A 230 4.41 11.49 -0.28
N LEU A 231 5.03 10.97 0.79
CA LEU A 231 5.83 11.60 1.82
C LEU A 231 7.23 11.92 1.29
N ARG A 232 7.45 13.10 0.68
CA ARG A 232 8.81 13.63 0.47
C ARG A 232 8.93 15.04 1.04
N LYS A 233 9.61 15.13 2.17
CA LYS A 233 10.56 16.21 2.46
C LYS A 233 11.90 15.54 2.81
N ILE A 234 12.95 15.93 2.10
CA ILE A 234 14.32 16.23 2.58
C ILE A 234 15.05 16.92 1.39
N ASP A 235 15.15 18.24 1.57
CA ASP A 235 16.14 19.30 1.25
C ASP A 235 17.26 19.23 0.19
N ASP A 236 17.51 20.47 -0.27
CA ASP A 236 18.71 21.20 -0.73
C ASP A 236 19.34 20.96 -2.10
N ARG A 237 19.02 21.90 -3.02
CA ARG A 237 19.98 22.74 -3.77
C ARG A 237 19.33 24.10 -4.12
N GLU A 238 19.51 25.09 -3.26
CA GLU A 238 20.43 26.24 -3.46
C GLU A 238 21.04 26.60 -2.10
#